data_AF-A0A3D0PFY5-F1
#
_entry.id   AF-A0A3D0PFY5-F1
#
_cell.length_a   1.000
_cell.length_b   1.000
_cell.length_c   1.000
_cell.angle_alpha   90.00
_cell.angle_beta   90.00
_cell.angle_gamma   90.00
#
_symmetry.space_group_name_H-M   'P 1'
#
loop_
_entity.id
_entity.type
_entity.pdbx_description
1 polymer ?
#
loop_
_entity_poly.entity_id
_entity_poly.type
_entity_poly.pdbx_seq_one_letter_code
_entity_poly.pdbx_strand_id
1 'polypeptide(L)'
;LVELLGKLPQSALRSHYLQRVAERLSGGQARMALQLEEDLRQQVKGQRWHGRSSRHEQPGDASLRERAEAQLLRLYLHVPSLRATIRQELRQRELEDFGLPHHRKLWAHLSALEEDNLGVGLLENISRGSEPGDQLADLELPRLLSDLLLIEDSPLLQRLTALLEPGELQQLGLVNPSDQLRGTTASLERHRVLRRCRHLLEAWGSQRLQSLEQCIAMLLESKEDEGDAETRIEALFQRLNADALRFQELYYTERQYLQQLDQQRCRQSA
;
A
#
# COMPACT_ATOMS: atom_id res chain seq x y z
N LEU A 1 1.59 -2.37 -26.35
CA LEU A 1 1.10 -3.76 -26.50
C LEU A 1 -0.08 -4.07 -25.56
N VAL A 2 0.08 -3.85 -24.25
CA VAL A 2 -1.00 -3.98 -23.23
C VAL A 2 -2.25 -3.16 -23.59
N GLU A 3 -2.10 -1.93 -24.07
CA GLU A 3 -3.22 -1.09 -24.51
C GLU A 3 -4.01 -1.66 -25.70
N LEU A 4 -3.37 -2.42 -26.57
CA LEU A 4 -4.03 -3.07 -27.71
C LEU A 4 -4.79 -4.31 -27.24
N LEU A 5 -4.20 -5.08 -26.32
CA LEU A 5 -4.83 -6.25 -25.71
C LEU A 5 -6.04 -5.87 -24.85
N GLY A 6 -6.00 -4.71 -24.19
CA GLY A 6 -7.13 -4.15 -23.43
C GLY A 6 -8.33 -3.74 -24.28
N LYS A 7 -8.11 -3.39 -25.56
CA LYS A 7 -9.16 -2.99 -26.50
C LYS A 7 -9.90 -4.17 -27.16
N LEU A 8 -9.52 -5.42 -26.86
CA LEU A 8 -10.14 -6.61 -27.45
C LEU A 8 -11.56 -6.83 -26.92
N PRO A 9 -12.57 -7.02 -27.79
CA PRO A 9 -13.98 -6.93 -27.40
C PRO A 9 -14.53 -8.16 -26.68
N GLN A 10 -14.02 -9.37 -27.00
CA GLN A 10 -14.50 -10.63 -26.42
C GLN A 10 -13.49 -11.21 -25.43
N SER A 11 -13.96 -11.74 -24.30
CA SER A 11 -13.11 -12.33 -23.26
C SER A 11 -12.29 -13.52 -23.76
N ALA A 12 -12.89 -14.37 -24.60
CA ALA A 12 -12.22 -15.54 -25.19
C ALA A 12 -11.08 -15.14 -26.15
N LEU A 13 -11.33 -14.18 -27.05
CA LEU A 13 -10.30 -13.62 -27.93
C LEU A 13 -9.18 -12.98 -27.13
N ARG A 14 -9.52 -12.23 -26.08
CA ARG A 14 -8.53 -11.59 -25.21
C ARG A 14 -7.63 -12.61 -24.50
N SER A 15 -8.21 -13.66 -23.92
CA SER A 15 -7.44 -14.73 -23.28
C SER A 15 -6.50 -15.44 -24.28
N HIS A 16 -7.01 -15.77 -25.48
CA HIS A 16 -6.22 -16.39 -26.53
C HIS A 16 -5.02 -15.52 -26.97
N TYR A 17 -5.23 -14.21 -27.16
CA TYR A 17 -4.14 -13.31 -27.54
C TYR A 17 -3.18 -13.00 -26.39
N LEU A 18 -3.65 -12.96 -25.13
CA LEU A 18 -2.80 -12.83 -23.96
C LEU A 18 -1.82 -14.00 -23.84
N GLN A 19 -2.34 -15.22 -23.96
CA GLN A 19 -1.53 -16.44 -23.97
C GLN A 19 -0.52 -16.43 -25.11
N ARG A 20 -0.96 -16.13 -26.34
CA ARG A 20 -0.08 -16.13 -27.53
C ARG A 20 1.01 -15.06 -27.50
N VAL A 21 0.73 -13.93 -26.87
CA VAL A 21 1.73 -12.88 -26.60
C VAL A 21 2.72 -13.38 -25.54
N ALA A 22 2.23 -13.97 -24.45
CA ALA A 22 3.08 -14.47 -23.38
C ALA A 22 4.03 -15.58 -23.86
N GLU A 23 3.55 -16.49 -24.72
CA GLU A 23 4.35 -17.53 -25.38
C GLU A 23 5.44 -16.97 -26.30
N ARG A 24 5.15 -15.86 -26.99
CA ARG A 24 6.14 -15.19 -27.86
C ARG A 24 7.17 -14.40 -27.07
N LEU A 25 6.76 -13.74 -26.00
CA LEU A 25 7.64 -12.97 -25.12
C LEU A 25 8.53 -13.87 -24.26
N SER A 26 8.08 -15.09 -23.93
CA SER A 26 8.86 -16.04 -23.14
C SER A 26 9.96 -16.76 -23.94
N GLY A 27 10.05 -16.54 -25.25
CA GLY A 27 11.04 -17.21 -26.11
C GLY A 27 10.96 -18.74 -26.07
N GLY A 28 9.77 -19.31 -25.80
CA GLY A 28 9.56 -20.76 -25.70
C GLY A 28 9.74 -21.35 -24.29
N GLN A 29 10.05 -20.54 -23.27
CA GLN A 29 10.12 -21.00 -21.89
C GLN A 29 8.71 -21.09 -21.26
N ALA A 30 8.22 -22.32 -21.05
CA ALA A 30 6.84 -22.55 -20.60
C ALA A 30 6.51 -21.92 -19.23
N ARG A 31 7.43 -21.98 -18.25
CA ARG A 31 7.20 -21.36 -16.92
C ARG A 31 7.14 -19.83 -17.00
N MET A 32 8.01 -19.23 -17.80
CA MET A 32 8.03 -17.78 -18.03
C MET A 32 6.78 -17.33 -18.81
N ALA A 33 6.28 -18.15 -19.75
CA ALA A 33 5.04 -17.87 -20.47
C ALA A 33 3.84 -17.76 -19.50
N LEU A 34 3.71 -18.68 -18.55
CA LEU A 34 2.62 -18.65 -17.57
C LEU A 34 2.69 -17.42 -16.65
N GLN A 35 3.89 -17.03 -16.21
CA GLN A 35 4.10 -15.83 -15.41
C GLN A 35 3.75 -14.56 -16.20
N LEU A 36 4.26 -14.45 -17.44
CA LEU A 36 3.96 -13.32 -18.33
C LEU A 36 2.47 -13.23 -18.69
N GLU A 37 1.81 -14.37 -18.89
CA GLU A 37 0.37 -14.40 -19.17
C GLU A 37 -0.43 -13.84 -18.00
N GLU A 38 -0.11 -14.26 -16.77
CA GLU A 38 -0.77 -13.78 -15.56
C GLU A 38 -0.50 -12.28 -15.33
N ASP A 39 0.72 -11.82 -15.53
CA ASP A 39 1.08 -10.41 -15.45
C ASP A 39 0.31 -9.56 -16.48
N LEU A 40 0.24 -10.02 -17.73
CA LEU A 40 -0.53 -9.35 -18.79
C LEU A 40 -2.03 -9.35 -18.48
N ARG A 41 -2.58 -10.43 -17.91
CA ARG A 41 -3.98 -10.50 -17.46
C ARG A 41 -4.27 -9.47 -16.37
N GLN A 42 -3.36 -9.30 -15.41
CA GLN A 42 -3.50 -8.30 -14.35
C GLN A 42 -3.45 -6.87 -14.89
N GLN A 43 -2.51 -6.60 -15.80
CA GLN A 43 -2.38 -5.28 -16.45
C GLN A 43 -3.59 -4.94 -17.33
N VAL A 44 -4.12 -5.91 -18.08
CA VAL A 44 -5.27 -5.70 -18.97
C VAL A 44 -6.60 -5.56 -18.21
N LYS A 45 -6.79 -6.25 -17.08
CA LYS A 45 -7.98 -6.07 -16.22
C LYS A 45 -8.14 -4.63 -15.70
N GLY A 46 -7.05 -3.87 -15.60
CA GLY A 46 -7.06 -2.46 -15.19
C GLY A 46 -7.53 -1.47 -16.26
N GLN A 47 -7.57 -1.88 -17.54
CA GLN A 47 -8.00 -1.02 -18.65
C GLN A 47 -9.43 -1.40 -19.09
N ARG A 48 -10.45 -0.72 -18.54
CA ARG A 48 -11.83 -0.91 -18.98
C ARG A 48 -12.11 -0.17 -20.29
N TRP A 49 -12.87 -0.82 -21.18
CA TRP A 49 -13.40 -0.27 -22.42
C TRP A 49 -14.29 0.93 -22.06
N HIS A 50 -13.91 2.11 -22.59
CA HIS A 50 -14.51 3.43 -22.35
C HIS A 50 -14.05 4.13 -21.06
N GLY A 51 -13.25 5.18 -21.27
CA GLY A 51 -12.93 6.16 -20.24
C GLY A 51 -11.63 5.85 -19.52
N ARG A 52 -10.74 6.84 -19.54
CA ARG A 52 -9.60 6.97 -18.63
C ARG A 52 -10.09 6.79 -17.18
N SER A 53 -10.14 5.57 -16.66
CA SER A 53 -10.06 5.40 -15.21
C SER A 53 -8.61 5.14 -14.86
N SER A 54 -7.92 6.21 -14.48
CA SER A 54 -6.68 6.16 -13.69
C SER A 54 -6.92 5.59 -12.28
N ARG A 55 -7.94 4.75 -12.10
CA ARG A 55 -8.15 3.98 -10.88
C ARG A 55 -7.26 2.75 -10.98
N HIS A 56 -6.06 2.92 -10.45
CA HIS A 56 -5.01 1.91 -10.33
C HIS A 56 -5.30 0.87 -9.24
N GLU A 57 -6.50 0.87 -8.66
CA GLU A 57 -6.95 -0.13 -7.69
C GLU A 57 -7.56 -1.31 -8.45
N GLN A 58 -7.03 -2.51 -8.26
CA GLN A 58 -7.68 -3.70 -8.80
C GLN A 58 -9.04 -3.88 -8.09
N PRO A 59 -10.05 -4.46 -8.76
CA PRO A 59 -11.39 -4.64 -8.18
C PRO A 59 -11.44 -5.48 -6.88
N GLY A 60 -10.33 -6.08 -6.44
CA GLY A 60 -10.19 -6.71 -5.12
C GLY A 60 -9.47 -5.86 -4.06
N ASP A 61 -8.61 -4.92 -4.45
CA ASP A 61 -7.78 -4.12 -3.53
C ASP A 61 -8.64 -3.22 -2.64
N ALA A 62 -9.69 -2.62 -3.20
CA ALA A 62 -10.65 -1.83 -2.44
C ALA A 62 -11.32 -2.66 -1.32
N SER A 63 -11.66 -3.92 -1.61
CA SER A 63 -12.24 -4.84 -0.61
C SER A 63 -11.23 -5.29 0.44
N LEU A 64 -9.94 -5.43 0.07
CA LEU A 64 -8.87 -5.79 1.01
C LEU A 64 -8.56 -4.63 1.97
N ARG A 65 -8.49 -3.41 1.45
CA ARG A 65 -8.35 -2.20 2.26
C ARG A 65 -9.52 -2.03 3.20
N GLU A 66 -10.75 -2.15 2.69
CA GLU A 66 -11.97 -2.06 3.51
C GLU A 66 -11.94 -3.05 4.68
N ARG A 67 -11.60 -4.32 4.40
CA ARG A 67 -11.45 -5.35 5.43
C ARG A 67 -10.36 -5.03 6.44
N ALA A 68 -9.22 -4.52 5.99
CA ALA A 68 -8.09 -4.18 6.86
C ALA A 68 -8.41 -2.98 7.76
N GLU A 69 -9.00 -1.91 7.22
CA GLU A 69 -9.46 -0.75 8.00
C GLU A 69 -10.54 -1.17 9.01
N ALA A 70 -11.53 -1.97 8.58
CA ALA A 70 -12.57 -2.50 9.46
C ALA A 70 -12.01 -3.39 10.57
N GLN A 71 -10.97 -4.19 10.29
CA GLN A 71 -10.32 -5.04 11.31
C GLN A 71 -9.54 -4.20 12.31
N LEU A 72 -8.80 -3.20 11.84
CA LEU A 72 -8.07 -2.25 12.69
C LEU A 72 -9.03 -1.51 13.65
N LEU A 73 -10.15 -1.00 13.12
CA LEU A 73 -11.18 -0.33 13.93
C LEU A 73 -11.83 -1.28 14.94
N ARG A 74 -12.08 -2.55 14.56
CA ARG A 74 -12.59 -3.57 15.49
C ARG A 74 -11.61 -3.86 16.63
N LEU A 75 -10.32 -4.02 16.32
CA LEU A 75 -9.29 -4.18 17.35
C LEU A 75 -9.27 -2.99 18.31
N TYR A 76 -9.36 -1.77 17.77
CA TYR A 76 -9.36 -0.54 18.57
C TYR A 76 -10.56 -0.43 19.52
N LEU A 77 -11.75 -0.74 19.02
CA LEU A 77 -12.99 -0.67 19.78
C LEU A 77 -13.05 -1.74 20.88
N HIS A 78 -12.72 -2.98 20.53
CA HIS A 78 -13.02 -4.17 21.33
C HIS A 78 -11.85 -4.78 22.09
N VAL A 79 -10.61 -4.32 21.85
CA VAL A 79 -9.43 -4.75 22.59
C VAL A 79 -8.80 -3.52 23.26
N PRO A 80 -9.32 -3.10 24.44
CA PRO A 80 -8.90 -1.86 25.09
C PRO A 80 -7.39 -1.80 25.37
N SER A 81 -6.80 -2.94 25.74
CA SER A 81 -5.37 -3.08 26.03
C SER A 81 -4.45 -2.81 24.82
N LEU A 82 -4.98 -2.78 23.60
CA LEU A 82 -4.20 -2.47 22.39
C LEU A 82 -4.35 -1.03 21.90
N ARG A 83 -5.21 -0.20 22.49
CA ARG A 83 -5.51 1.15 21.95
C ARG A 83 -4.27 2.03 21.85
N ALA A 84 -3.45 2.07 22.90
CA ALA A 84 -2.19 2.81 22.90
C ALA A 84 -1.22 2.32 21.80
N THR A 85 -1.03 0.99 21.71
CA THR A 85 -0.21 0.36 20.67
C THR A 85 -0.72 0.68 19.27
N ILE A 86 -2.05 0.66 19.06
CA ILE A 86 -2.66 1.00 17.78
C ILE A 86 -2.37 2.46 17.43
N ARG A 87 -2.58 3.42 18.35
CA ARG A 87 -2.25 4.84 18.13
C ARG A 87 -0.78 5.02 17.72
N GLN A 88 0.13 4.33 18.39
CA GLN A 88 1.55 4.37 18.09
C GLN A 88 1.86 3.79 16.70
N GLU A 89 1.33 2.61 16.36
CA GLU A 89 1.52 1.97 15.05
C GLU A 89 0.94 2.84 13.92
N LEU A 90 -0.22 3.46 14.14
CA LEU A 90 -0.81 4.36 13.15
C LEU A 90 0.05 5.59 12.92
N ARG A 91 0.62 6.17 13.98
CA ARG A 91 1.52 7.31 13.83
C ARG A 91 2.84 6.94 13.17
N GLN A 92 3.48 5.86 13.64
CA GLN A 92 4.78 5.41 13.13
C GLN A 92 4.75 5.03 11.64
N ARG A 93 3.65 4.43 11.19
CA ARG A 93 3.45 4.03 9.78
C ARG A 93 2.64 5.04 8.97
N GLU A 94 2.35 6.19 9.58
CA GLU A 94 1.53 7.28 9.03
C GLU A 94 0.09 6.86 8.64
N LEU A 95 -0.46 5.76 9.16
CA LEU A 95 -1.71 5.11 8.76
C LEU A 95 -3.00 5.78 9.30
N GLU A 96 -2.92 6.96 9.90
CA GLU A 96 -4.08 7.70 10.45
C GLU A 96 -5.10 8.12 9.38
N ASP A 97 -4.64 8.27 8.13
CA ASP A 97 -5.49 8.60 6.99
C ASP A 97 -6.26 7.39 6.44
N PHE A 98 -7.42 7.12 7.04
CA PHE A 98 -8.39 6.15 6.54
C PHE A 98 -8.89 6.54 5.14
N GLY A 99 -8.94 5.56 4.23
CA GLY A 99 -9.35 5.76 2.84
C GLY A 99 -10.86 5.82 2.68
N LEU A 100 -11.58 5.04 3.48
CA LEU A 100 -13.03 5.01 3.42
C LEU A 100 -13.63 6.19 4.19
N PRO A 101 -14.54 6.98 3.57
CA PRO A 101 -15.09 8.19 4.21
C PRO A 101 -15.76 7.92 5.55
N HIS A 102 -16.47 6.80 5.70
CA HIS A 102 -17.16 6.43 6.93
C HIS A 102 -16.19 5.98 8.02
N HIS A 103 -15.10 5.27 7.69
CA HIS A 103 -14.05 4.95 8.65
C HIS A 103 -13.28 6.20 9.10
N ARG A 104 -13.01 7.13 8.18
CA ARG A 104 -12.38 8.41 8.53
C ARG A 104 -13.24 9.23 9.48
N LYS A 105 -14.54 9.34 9.19
CA LYS A 105 -15.49 9.99 10.10
C LYS A 105 -15.53 9.30 11.47
N LEU A 106 -15.60 7.97 11.50
CA LEU A 106 -15.56 7.19 12.73
C LEU A 106 -14.32 7.49 13.56
N TRP A 107 -13.15 7.48 12.92
CA TRP A 107 -11.87 7.76 13.58
C TRP A 107 -11.80 9.19 14.13
N ALA A 108 -12.39 10.16 13.44
CA ALA A 108 -12.52 11.52 13.93
C ALA A 108 -13.39 11.60 15.19
N HIS A 109 -14.55 10.93 15.22
CA HIS A 109 -15.40 10.86 16.42
C HIS A 109 -14.70 10.17 17.59
N LEU A 110 -13.97 9.07 17.34
CA LEU A 110 -13.17 8.40 18.37
C LEU A 110 -12.07 9.31 18.93
N SER A 111 -11.37 10.04 18.06
CA SER A 111 -10.33 10.97 18.48
C SER A 111 -10.91 12.13 19.28
N ALA A 112 -12.04 12.70 18.85
CA ALA A 112 -12.73 13.76 19.60
C ALA A 112 -13.19 13.27 20.99
N LEU A 113 -13.79 12.08 21.09
CA LEU A 113 -14.18 11.50 22.37
C LEU A 113 -12.97 11.32 23.30
N GLU A 114 -11.85 10.84 22.78
CA GLU A 114 -10.63 10.68 23.57
C GLU A 114 -10.01 12.02 23.98
N GLU A 115 -10.00 13.01 23.09
CA GLU A 115 -9.54 14.36 23.39
C GLU A 115 -10.41 15.03 24.47
N ASP A 116 -11.73 14.84 24.42
CA ASP A 116 -12.68 15.39 25.40
C ASP A 116 -12.52 14.74 26.78
N ASN A 117 -12.14 13.45 26.84
CA ASN A 117 -12.01 12.71 28.10
C ASN A 117 -10.60 12.77 28.71
N LEU A 118 -9.55 12.75 27.89
CA LEU A 118 -8.14 12.64 28.32
C LEU A 118 -7.34 13.92 28.10
N GLY A 119 -7.79 14.79 27.20
CA GLY A 119 -7.07 15.96 26.75
C GLY A 119 -6.08 15.67 25.61
N VAL A 120 -6.00 16.62 24.67
CA VAL A 120 -5.17 16.54 23.46
C VAL A 120 -3.69 16.24 23.78
N GLY A 121 -3.13 16.84 24.83
CA GLY A 121 -1.72 16.69 25.18
C GLY A 121 -1.35 15.27 25.60
N LEU A 122 -2.21 14.61 26.39
CA LEU A 122 -1.98 13.23 26.79
C LEU A 122 -2.14 12.28 25.60
N LEU A 123 -3.16 12.48 24.77
CA LEU A 123 -3.38 11.68 23.56
C LEU A 123 -2.19 11.76 22.59
N GLU A 124 -1.61 12.96 22.42
CA GLU A 124 -0.40 13.17 21.64
C GLU A 124 0.80 12.39 22.22
N ASN A 125 1.00 12.43 23.54
CA ASN A 125 2.10 11.72 24.20
C ASN A 125 1.97 10.20 24.08
N ILE A 126 0.75 9.67 24.20
CA ILE A 126 0.47 8.24 24.01
C ILE A 126 0.76 7.84 22.56
N SER A 127 0.31 8.64 21.59
CA SER A 127 0.51 8.37 20.16
C SER A 127 1.99 8.40 19.76
N ARG A 128 2.83 9.16 20.48
CA ARG A 128 4.29 9.17 20.33
C ARG A 128 5.01 8.04 21.06
N GLY A 129 4.31 7.30 21.92
CA GLY A 129 4.90 6.27 22.79
C GLY A 129 5.68 6.82 23.98
N SER A 130 5.43 8.07 24.37
CA SER A 130 6.01 8.67 25.58
C SER A 130 5.24 8.29 26.85
N GLU A 131 3.98 7.89 26.71
CA GLU A 131 3.10 7.45 27.80
C GLU A 131 2.52 6.06 27.48
N PRO A 132 2.28 5.19 28.48
CA PRO A 132 1.81 3.82 28.27
C PRO A 132 0.38 3.77 27.72
N GLY A 133 -0.46 4.76 28.07
CA GLY A 133 -1.81 4.92 27.55
C GLY A 133 -2.86 4.01 28.18
N ASP A 134 -2.65 3.53 29.41
CA ASP A 134 -3.63 2.71 30.15
C ASP A 134 -5.01 3.40 30.26
N GLN A 135 -5.02 4.74 30.37
CA GLN A 135 -6.26 5.54 30.43
C GLN A 135 -7.12 5.42 29.16
N LEU A 136 -6.52 5.11 28.00
CA LEU A 136 -7.31 4.82 26.79
C LEU A 136 -8.08 3.51 26.95
N ALA A 137 -7.56 2.54 27.70
CA ALA A 137 -8.22 1.25 27.90
C ALA A 137 -9.48 1.38 28.78
N ASP A 138 -9.50 2.37 29.69
CA ASP A 138 -10.60 2.60 30.62
C ASP A 138 -11.86 3.20 29.94
N LEU A 139 -11.74 3.74 28.73
CA LEU A 139 -12.86 4.33 28.02
C LEU A 139 -13.80 3.25 27.46
N GLU A 140 -15.10 3.35 27.74
CA GLU A 140 -16.14 2.51 27.12
C GLU A 140 -16.48 2.99 25.69
N LEU A 141 -15.48 3.05 24.80
CA LEU A 141 -15.61 3.62 23.45
C LEU A 141 -16.80 3.10 22.64
N PRO A 142 -17.11 1.77 22.58
CA PRO A 142 -18.26 1.30 21.82
C PRO A 142 -19.59 1.94 22.27
N ARG A 143 -19.76 2.11 23.58
CA ARG A 143 -20.96 2.72 24.17
C ARG A 143 -20.99 4.22 23.93
N LEU A 144 -19.92 4.94 24.28
CA LEU A 144 -19.82 6.39 24.09
C LEU A 144 -20.04 6.78 22.62
N LEU A 145 -19.48 6.01 21.71
CA LEU A 145 -19.62 6.22 20.27
C LEU A 145 -21.04 5.91 19.80
N SER A 146 -21.68 4.84 20.28
CA SER A 146 -23.08 4.54 19.94
C SER A 146 -24.02 5.65 20.39
N ASP A 147 -23.85 6.15 21.62
CA ASP A 147 -24.67 7.22 22.19
C ASP A 147 -24.51 8.52 21.39
N LEU A 148 -23.26 8.89 21.04
CA LEU A 148 -22.96 10.05 20.22
C LEU A 148 -23.56 9.93 18.81
N LEU A 149 -23.32 8.81 18.13
CA LEU A 149 -23.78 8.61 16.76
C LEU A 149 -25.29 8.47 16.64
N LEU A 150 -25.97 7.98 17.68
CA LEU A 150 -27.43 7.93 17.72
C LEU A 150 -28.04 9.35 17.63
N ILE A 151 -27.37 10.33 18.24
CA ILE A 151 -27.80 11.73 18.29
C ILE A 151 -27.33 12.49 17.04
N GLU A 152 -26.07 12.33 16.64
CA GLU A 152 -25.43 13.16 15.62
C GLU A 152 -25.50 12.61 14.19
N ASP A 153 -25.33 11.29 14.00
CA ASP A 153 -25.20 10.67 12.67
C ASP A 153 -25.74 9.23 12.64
N SER A 154 -27.07 9.10 12.80
CA SER A 154 -27.80 7.84 12.73
C SER A 154 -27.51 6.99 11.46
N PRO A 155 -27.38 7.54 10.23
CA PRO A 155 -27.05 6.71 9.08
C PRO A 155 -25.61 6.16 9.13
N LEU A 156 -24.67 6.89 9.74
CA LEU A 156 -23.34 6.36 10.01
C LEU A 156 -23.40 5.23 11.05
N LEU A 157 -24.20 5.39 12.11
CA LEU A 157 -24.42 4.33 13.10
C LEU A 157 -24.91 3.03 12.44
N GLN A 158 -25.94 3.10 11.60
CA GLN A 158 -26.48 1.93 10.89
C GLN A 158 -25.44 1.25 9.99
N ARG A 159 -24.56 2.03 9.36
CA ARG A 159 -23.50 1.49 8.50
C ARG A 159 -22.41 0.77 9.30
N LEU A 160 -22.14 1.23 10.53
CA LEU A 160 -21.05 0.75 11.35
C LEU A 160 -21.50 -0.21 12.46
N THR A 161 -22.79 -0.57 12.53
CA THR A 161 -23.32 -1.50 13.53
C THR A 161 -22.51 -2.79 13.61
N ALA A 162 -22.11 -3.37 12.47
CA ALA A 162 -21.29 -4.58 12.45
C ALA A 162 -19.86 -4.42 13.01
N LEU A 163 -19.36 -3.18 13.14
CA LEU A 163 -18.09 -2.88 13.83
C LEU A 163 -18.30 -2.71 15.33
N LEU A 164 -19.41 -2.10 15.75
CA LEU A 164 -19.77 -1.90 17.15
C LEU A 164 -20.27 -3.19 17.82
N GLU A 165 -20.96 -4.03 17.07
CA GLU A 165 -21.53 -5.31 17.51
C GLU A 165 -20.93 -6.44 16.64
N PRO A 166 -19.68 -6.86 16.92
CA PRO A 166 -19.04 -7.91 16.14
C PRO A 166 -19.75 -9.25 16.40
N GLY A 167 -20.04 -9.99 15.33
CA GLY A 167 -20.57 -11.36 15.42
C GLY A 167 -19.53 -12.37 15.95
N GLU A 168 -19.98 -13.60 16.21
CA GLU A 168 -19.18 -14.66 16.83
C GLU A 168 -17.85 -14.94 16.09
N LEU A 169 -17.87 -15.01 14.76
CA LEU A 169 -16.67 -15.22 13.96
C LEU A 169 -15.66 -14.07 14.11
N GLN A 170 -16.14 -12.83 14.17
CA GLN A 170 -15.27 -11.67 14.37
C GLN A 170 -14.69 -11.66 15.78
N GLN A 171 -15.47 -12.05 16.79
CA GLN A 171 -15.03 -12.16 18.18
C GLN A 171 -13.97 -13.25 18.35
N LEU A 172 -14.13 -14.41 17.71
CA LEU A 172 -13.10 -15.46 17.66
C LEU A 172 -11.80 -14.95 17.03
N GLY A 173 -11.88 -14.02 16.09
CA GLY A 173 -10.72 -13.33 15.56
C GLY A 173 -9.92 -12.60 16.65
N LEU A 174 -10.56 -12.01 17.64
CA LEU A 174 -9.90 -11.17 18.64
C LEU A 174 -9.02 -11.94 19.65
N VAL A 175 -8.93 -13.27 19.53
CA VAL A 175 -8.14 -14.14 20.44
C VAL A 175 -6.63 -13.88 20.34
N ASN A 176 -6.12 -13.54 19.15
CA ASN A 176 -4.69 -13.23 18.93
C ASN A 176 -4.52 -11.78 18.41
N PRO A 177 -4.86 -10.78 19.23
CA PRO A 177 -5.11 -9.43 18.73
C PRO A 177 -3.81 -8.73 18.31
N SER A 178 -2.66 -9.06 18.91
CA SER A 178 -1.35 -8.52 18.52
C SER A 178 -0.88 -9.00 17.14
N ASP A 179 -1.08 -10.28 16.82
CA ASP A 179 -0.72 -10.81 15.49
C ASP A 179 -1.70 -10.33 14.41
N GLN A 180 -2.96 -10.13 14.78
CA GLN A 180 -3.91 -9.45 13.91
C GLN A 180 -3.51 -8.01 13.64
N LEU A 181 -3.14 -7.25 14.67
CA LEU A 181 -2.67 -5.87 14.52
C LEU A 181 -1.46 -5.79 13.58
N ARG A 182 -0.48 -6.69 13.76
CA ARG A 182 0.71 -6.74 12.89
C ARG A 182 0.34 -7.00 11.42
N GLY A 183 -0.53 -7.98 11.16
CA GLY A 183 -0.93 -8.29 9.78
C GLY A 183 -1.84 -7.24 9.16
N THR A 184 -2.71 -6.59 9.93
CA THR A 184 -3.60 -5.52 9.43
C THR A 184 -2.83 -4.26 9.09
N THR A 185 -1.94 -3.80 9.97
CA THR A 185 -1.05 -2.65 9.72
C THR A 185 -0.13 -2.91 8.53
N ALA A 186 0.48 -4.10 8.43
CA ALA A 186 1.28 -4.47 7.27
C ALA A 186 0.46 -4.50 5.96
N SER A 187 -0.80 -4.94 6.00
CA SER A 187 -1.70 -4.91 4.85
C SER A 187 -2.03 -3.48 4.42
N LEU A 188 -2.33 -2.58 5.36
CA LEU A 188 -2.62 -1.18 5.05
C LEU A 188 -1.40 -0.46 4.48
N GLU A 189 -0.23 -0.67 5.08
CA GLU A 189 1.03 -0.08 4.66
C GLU A 189 1.45 -0.55 3.25
N ARG A 190 1.24 -1.84 2.95
CA ARG A 190 1.49 -2.40 1.61
C ARG A 190 0.81 -1.61 0.50
N HIS A 191 -0.42 -1.13 0.71
CA HIS A 191 -1.13 -0.32 -0.30
C HIS A 191 -0.39 0.98 -0.62
N ARG A 192 0.20 1.63 0.39
CA ARG A 192 1.00 2.84 0.21
C ARG A 192 2.31 2.56 -0.49
N VAL A 193 2.99 1.49 -0.10
CA VAL A 193 4.24 1.07 -0.74
C VAL A 193 4.02 0.72 -2.21
N LEU A 194 2.96 -0.03 -2.53
CA LEU A 194 2.59 -0.31 -3.92
C LEU A 194 2.34 0.97 -4.73
N ARG A 195 1.70 1.97 -4.12
CA ARG A 195 1.53 3.29 -4.74
C ARG A 195 2.87 4.00 -4.96
N ARG A 196 3.77 3.99 -3.98
CA ARG A 196 5.14 4.53 -4.10
C ARG A 196 5.93 3.83 -5.22
N CYS A 197 5.92 2.50 -5.26
CA CYS A 197 6.55 1.73 -6.33
C CYS A 197 6.05 2.14 -7.72
N ARG A 198 4.74 2.36 -7.88
CA ARG A 198 4.17 2.84 -9.17
C ARG A 198 4.73 4.22 -9.54
N HIS A 199 4.71 5.17 -8.61
CA HIS A 199 5.25 6.49 -8.85
C HIS A 199 6.75 6.48 -9.16
N LEU A 200 7.53 5.62 -8.50
CA LEU A 200 8.95 5.43 -8.79
C LEU A 200 9.18 4.84 -10.17
N LEU A 201 8.39 3.85 -10.60
CA LEU A 201 8.47 3.29 -11.95
C LEU A 201 8.09 4.32 -13.02
N GLU A 202 7.05 5.11 -12.79
CA GLU A 202 6.65 6.20 -13.68
C GLU A 202 7.77 7.26 -13.79
N ALA A 203 8.33 7.69 -12.65
CA ALA A 203 9.42 8.64 -12.60
C ALA A 203 10.68 8.11 -13.27
N TRP A 204 11.04 6.85 -13.02
CA TRP A 204 12.19 6.19 -13.64
C TRP A 204 12.00 6.05 -15.17
N GLY A 205 10.84 5.59 -15.62
CA GLY A 205 10.54 5.43 -17.05
C GLY A 205 10.46 6.76 -17.82
N SER A 206 10.30 7.89 -17.12
CA SER A 206 10.33 9.22 -17.72
C SER A 206 11.75 9.77 -17.95
N GLN A 207 12.77 9.16 -17.36
CA GLN A 207 14.16 9.60 -17.50
C GLN A 207 14.73 9.23 -18.88
N ARG A 208 15.51 10.16 -19.46
CA ARG A 208 16.29 9.89 -20.68
C ARG A 208 17.66 9.36 -20.29
N LEU A 209 17.82 8.05 -20.38
CA LEU A 209 19.09 7.39 -20.11
C LEU A 209 20.12 7.73 -21.19
N GLN A 210 21.29 8.18 -20.77
CA GLN A 210 22.47 8.28 -21.62
C GLN A 210 23.13 6.91 -21.72
N SER A 211 23.45 6.47 -22.94
CA SER A 211 24.14 5.21 -23.17
C SER A 211 25.64 5.34 -22.91
N LEU A 212 26.31 4.22 -22.66
CA LEU A 212 27.77 4.18 -22.59
C LEU A 212 28.42 4.65 -23.90
N GLU A 213 27.80 4.35 -25.05
CA GLU A 213 28.25 4.84 -26.36
C GLU A 213 28.25 6.36 -26.45
N GLN A 214 27.20 7.02 -25.95
CA GLN A 214 27.12 8.47 -25.89
C GLN A 214 28.19 9.05 -24.94
N CYS A 215 28.43 8.38 -23.81
CA CYS A 215 29.46 8.76 -22.85
C CYS A 215 30.87 8.68 -23.47
N ILE A 216 31.15 7.60 -24.21
CA ILE A 216 32.40 7.40 -24.95
C ILE A 216 32.56 8.48 -26.02
N ALA A 217 31.52 8.77 -26.81
CA ALA A 217 31.55 9.80 -27.83
C ALA A 217 31.91 11.18 -27.25
N MET A 218 31.26 11.57 -26.14
CA MET A 218 31.54 12.82 -25.45
C MET A 218 32.98 12.90 -24.90
N LEU A 219 33.52 11.80 -24.38
CA LEU A 219 34.90 11.76 -23.87
C LEU A 219 35.92 11.84 -25.01
N LEU A 220 35.69 11.17 -26.14
CA LEU A 220 36.54 11.27 -27.33
C LEU A 220 36.57 12.69 -27.91
N GLU A 221 35.46 13.44 -27.83
CA GLU A 221 35.40 14.84 -28.23
C GLU A 221 36.15 15.78 -27.28
N SER A 222 36.27 15.42 -26.00
CA SER A 222 36.86 16.27 -24.96
C SER A 222 38.39 16.43 -25.03
N LYS A 223 39.10 15.61 -25.83
CA LYS A 223 40.57 15.65 -26.03
C LYS A 223 41.43 15.67 -24.75
N GLU A 224 40.90 15.15 -23.64
CA GLU A 224 41.64 15.03 -22.38
C GLU A 224 42.20 13.61 -22.26
N ASP A 225 43.51 13.44 -22.43
CA ASP A 225 44.20 12.13 -22.50
C ASP A 225 44.70 11.60 -21.14
N GLU A 226 44.29 12.18 -20.01
CA GLU A 226 44.81 11.76 -18.69
C GLU A 226 43.81 10.91 -17.91
N GLY A 227 44.24 9.70 -17.52
CA GLY A 227 43.55 8.79 -16.60
C GLY A 227 43.01 7.49 -17.23
N ASP A 228 42.52 6.58 -16.37
CA ASP A 228 41.90 5.33 -16.79
C ASP A 228 40.54 5.57 -17.46
N ALA A 229 40.43 5.24 -18.74
CA ALA A 229 39.26 5.49 -19.57
C ALA A 229 38.00 4.83 -19.02
N GLU A 230 38.09 3.63 -18.43
CA GLU A 230 36.94 2.92 -17.87
C GLU A 230 36.33 3.69 -16.70
N THR A 231 37.15 4.14 -15.77
CA THR A 231 36.70 4.92 -14.60
C THR A 231 36.03 6.24 -15.00
N ARG A 232 36.51 6.90 -16.07
CA ARG A 232 35.93 8.14 -16.58
C ARG A 232 34.60 7.91 -17.27
N ILE A 233 34.48 6.85 -18.06
CA ILE A 233 33.21 6.45 -18.68
C ILE A 233 32.17 6.14 -17.61
N GLU A 234 32.54 5.38 -16.58
CA GLU A 234 31.64 5.03 -15.49
C GLU A 234 31.22 6.27 -14.67
N ALA A 235 32.15 7.15 -14.32
CA ALA A 235 31.84 8.39 -13.60
C ALA A 235 30.92 9.32 -14.41
N LEU A 236 31.16 9.44 -15.72
CA LEU A 236 30.33 10.26 -16.60
C LEU A 236 28.94 9.65 -16.79
N PHE A 237 28.84 8.33 -16.94
CA PHE A 237 27.56 7.61 -16.97
C PHE A 237 26.78 7.80 -15.67
N GLN A 238 27.41 7.60 -14.51
CA GLN A 238 26.78 7.80 -13.19
C GLN A 238 26.29 9.24 -13.04
N ARG A 239 27.08 10.24 -13.45
CA ARG A 239 26.70 11.65 -13.35
C ARG A 239 25.51 11.98 -14.25
N LEU A 240 25.52 11.53 -15.50
CA LEU A 240 24.46 11.84 -16.47
C LEU A 240 23.15 11.10 -16.17
N ASN A 241 23.24 9.92 -15.54
CA ASN A 241 22.10 9.07 -15.21
C ASN A 241 21.75 9.08 -13.72
N ALA A 242 22.28 10.02 -12.93
CA ALA A 242 22.16 10.03 -11.46
C ALA A 242 20.72 9.91 -10.98
N ASP A 243 19.78 10.65 -11.57
CA ASP A 243 18.36 10.61 -11.20
C ASP A 243 17.72 9.27 -11.55
N ALA A 244 18.03 8.70 -12.72
CA ALA A 244 17.51 7.41 -13.14
C ALA A 244 18.01 6.27 -12.23
N LEU A 245 19.29 6.30 -11.87
CA LEU A 245 19.90 5.35 -10.93
C LEU A 245 19.28 5.50 -9.53
N ARG A 246 19.07 6.73 -9.07
CA ARG A 246 18.40 6.98 -7.78
C ARG A 246 16.97 6.45 -7.75
N PHE A 247 16.17 6.67 -8.79
CA PHE A 247 14.81 6.12 -8.85
C PHE A 247 14.80 4.58 -8.89
N GLN A 248 15.76 3.99 -9.60
CA GLN A 248 15.96 2.54 -9.63
C GLN A 248 16.27 2.00 -8.22
N GLU A 249 17.25 2.59 -7.53
CA GLU A 249 17.61 2.21 -6.15
C GLU A 249 16.39 2.27 -5.22
N LEU A 250 15.70 3.42 -5.19
CA LEU A 250 14.50 3.61 -4.38
C LEU A 250 13.43 2.56 -4.69
N TYR A 251 13.21 2.25 -5.97
CA TYR A 251 12.23 1.23 -6.36
C TYR A 251 12.58 -0.15 -5.81
N TYR A 252 13.86 -0.56 -5.88
CA TYR A 252 14.29 -1.84 -5.34
C TYR A 252 14.24 -1.89 -3.82
N THR A 253 14.56 -0.80 -3.13
CA THR A 253 14.37 -0.68 -1.68
C THR A 253 12.91 -0.87 -1.29
N GLU A 254 11.98 -0.20 -1.96
CA GLU A 254 10.54 -0.35 -1.72
C GLU A 254 10.05 -1.78 -2.04
N ARG A 255 10.62 -2.43 -3.08
CA ARG A 255 10.32 -3.83 -3.40
C ARG A 255 10.78 -4.82 -2.34
N GLN A 256 11.97 -4.62 -1.76
CA GLN A 256 12.43 -5.41 -0.62
C GLN A 256 11.53 -5.20 0.59
N TYR A 257 11.12 -3.95 0.83
CA TYR A 257 10.20 -3.63 1.91
C TYR A 257 8.82 -4.31 1.74
N LEU A 258 8.28 -4.37 0.52
CA LEU A 258 7.06 -5.14 0.22
C LEU A 258 7.17 -6.62 0.60
N GLN A 259 8.33 -7.24 0.37
CA GLN A 259 8.55 -8.64 0.73
C GLN A 259 8.53 -8.82 2.26
N GLN A 260 9.11 -7.87 3.01
CA GLN A 260 9.05 -7.88 4.48
C GLN A 260 7.61 -7.74 4.99
N LEU A 261 6.81 -6.85 4.39
CA LEU A 261 5.40 -6.70 4.73
C LEU A 261 4.58 -7.97 4.43
N ASP A 262 4.89 -8.67 3.34
CA ASP A 262 4.23 -9.96 3.05
C ASP A 262 4.58 -11.04 4.07
N GLN A 263 5.83 -11.08 4.55
CA GLN A 263 6.21 -11.98 5.64
C GLN A 263 5.47 -11.66 6.95
N GLN A 264 5.28 -10.37 7.26
CA GLN A 264 4.53 -9.93 8.44
C GLN A 264 3.04 -10.32 8.36
N ARG A 265 2.45 -10.33 7.17
CA ARG A 265 1.07 -10.79 6.93
C ARG A 265 0.92 -12.31 7.05
N CYS A 266 1.86 -13.08 6.51
CA CYS A 266 1.74 -14.55 6.42
C CYS A 266 2.05 -15.31 7.72
N ARG A 267 2.59 -14.65 8.76
CA ARG A 267 2.73 -15.28 10.09
C ARG A 267 1.39 -15.58 10.79
N GLN A 268 0.26 -15.28 10.14
CA GLN A 268 -1.10 -15.58 10.61
C GLN A 268 -1.56 -17.03 10.32
N SER A 269 -0.72 -17.91 9.76
CA SER A 269 -1.10 -19.30 9.42
C SER A 269 -0.07 -20.36 9.83
N ALA A 270 0.22 -20.46 11.13
CA ALA A 270 0.87 -21.63 11.72
C ALA A 270 0.15 -22.01 13.01
#